data_AF-A0A937FXW9-F1
#
_entry.id   AF-A0A937FXW9-F1
#
_cell.length_a   1.000
_cell.length_b   1.000
_cell.length_c   1.000
_cell.angle_alpha   90.00
_cell.angle_beta   90.00
_cell.angle_gamma   90.00
#
_symmetry.space_group_name_H-M   'P 1'
#
loop_
_entity.id
_entity.type
_entity.pdbx_description
1 polymer ?
#
loop_
_entity_poly.entity_id
_entity_poly.type
_entity_poly.pdbx_seq_one_letter_code
_entity_poly.pdbx_strand_id
1 'polypeptide(L)'
;MKKNVFVLTFMLIFVVGASFGQGYTFKVLANKGANKVKSGSEWQALKTGASLQDGDELIISENAYLGLVHASGKTLEVKAPGNHKITDLAAKVNTGGSSVASKYADFVLSKMSAEGKKNRLSATGAVHRGSGDAIQVFMPSSVGVFNDNAIIRWDSLDGQNMYVVTLKNMFDDVLLSMETENPNIELDLTNSKIAKENVVLLSVASKGDAEIKSGTYAIKRLTKADAERVKGTLNELMSDVNQETALNKYILAGFYEENNLLIDALTSYEEAIKLAPEVESYREAYVEFLLRNRLNE
;
A
#
# COMPACT_ATOMS: atom_id res chain seq x y z
N MET A 1 20.12 -73.49 25.42
CA MET A 1 19.94 -72.24 26.17
C MET A 1 19.93 -71.07 25.19
N LYS A 2 18.85 -70.25 25.24
CA LYS A 2 18.72 -68.81 24.86
C LYS A 2 19.27 -68.39 23.48
N LYS A 3 18.50 -68.21 22.38
CA LYS A 3 17.30 -67.41 22.04
C LYS A 3 17.56 -65.88 21.92
N ASN A 4 17.08 -65.32 20.78
CA ASN A 4 16.76 -63.91 20.43
C ASN A 4 17.84 -63.20 19.57
N VAL A 5 17.70 -62.94 18.25
CA VAL A 5 16.67 -62.26 17.41
C VAL A 5 16.61 -60.73 17.64
N PHE A 6 16.52 -59.98 16.53
CA PHE A 6 16.15 -58.55 16.32
C PHE A 6 17.33 -57.54 16.30
N VAL A 7 17.47 -56.53 15.43
CA VAL A 7 16.93 -56.08 14.12
C VAL A 7 17.43 -54.64 13.91
N LEU A 8 17.54 -54.22 12.64
CA LEU A 8 17.56 -52.87 12.06
C LEU A 8 18.02 -51.63 12.87
N THR A 9 18.98 -50.93 12.25
CA THR A 9 18.79 -49.64 11.55
C THR A 9 18.02 -48.51 12.24
N PHE A 10 18.72 -47.36 12.33
CA PHE A 10 18.22 -45.98 12.44
C PHE A 10 17.39 -45.59 13.67
N MET A 11 18.02 -44.85 14.58
CA MET A 11 17.35 -43.72 15.23
C MET A 11 18.37 -42.69 15.73
N LEU A 12 19.00 -41.97 14.79
CA LEU A 12 19.52 -40.63 15.11
C LEU A 12 18.32 -39.69 15.04
N ILE A 13 17.58 -39.57 16.16
CA ILE A 13 16.58 -38.52 16.31
C ILE A 13 17.35 -37.20 16.37
N PHE A 14 17.50 -36.55 15.22
CA PHE A 14 17.69 -35.12 15.16
C PHE A 14 16.44 -34.50 15.76
N VAL A 15 16.50 -34.16 17.05
CA VAL A 15 15.57 -33.20 17.63
C VAL A 15 15.90 -31.87 16.97
N VAL A 16 15.35 -31.66 15.78
CA VAL A 16 15.12 -30.31 15.28
C VAL A 16 14.08 -29.76 16.23
N GLY A 17 14.54 -29.13 17.31
CA GLY A 17 13.71 -28.22 18.05
C GLY A 17 13.21 -27.21 17.02
N ALA A 18 11.93 -27.30 16.69
CA ALA A 18 11.24 -26.15 16.12
C ALA A 18 11.39 -25.05 17.17
N SER A 19 12.40 -24.21 16.99
CA SER A 19 12.44 -22.92 17.64
C SER A 19 11.25 -22.18 17.02
N PHE A 20 10.08 -22.34 17.64
CA PHE A 20 9.00 -21.40 17.46
C PHE A 20 9.61 -20.07 17.88
N GLY A 21 10.00 -19.25 16.90
CA GLY A 21 10.49 -17.91 17.18
C GLY A 21 9.52 -17.26 18.15
N GLN A 22 10.03 -16.70 19.25
CA GLN A 22 9.22 -15.90 20.14
C GLN A 22 8.48 -14.88 19.26
N GLY A 23 7.16 -14.89 19.32
CA GLY A 23 6.32 -13.98 18.55
C GLY A 23 6.80 -12.54 18.72
N TYR A 24 6.73 -11.72 17.69
CA TYR A 24 7.12 -10.32 17.77
C TYR A 24 6.04 -9.51 18.50
N THR A 25 6.42 -8.37 19.09
CA THR A 25 5.49 -7.37 19.62
C THR A 25 5.09 -6.39 18.53
N PHE A 26 6.07 -5.85 17.80
CA PHE A 26 5.83 -4.97 16.66
C PHE A 26 6.64 -5.39 15.43
N LYS A 27 6.12 -5.05 14.25
CA LYS A 27 6.87 -4.98 12.99
C LYS A 27 7.03 -3.54 12.56
N VAL A 28 8.19 -3.18 12.04
CA VAL A 28 8.44 -1.84 11.48
C VAL A 28 7.98 -1.78 10.02
N LEU A 29 7.05 -0.88 9.71
CA LEU A 29 6.58 -0.64 8.33
C LEU A 29 7.16 0.60 7.67
N ALA A 30 7.49 1.62 8.46
CA ALA A 30 8.04 2.86 7.94
C ALA A 30 9.09 3.38 8.93
N ASN A 31 10.23 3.80 8.42
CA ASN A 31 11.34 4.26 9.24
C ASN A 31 12.04 5.44 8.56
N LYS A 32 11.93 6.62 9.18
CA LYS A 32 12.61 7.84 8.76
C LYS A 32 13.46 8.36 9.91
N GLY A 33 14.70 8.73 9.58
CA GLY A 33 15.71 9.17 10.54
C GLY A 33 16.68 8.05 10.95
N ALA A 34 17.70 8.41 11.72
CA ALA A 34 18.74 7.49 12.18
C ALA A 34 18.32 6.75 13.46
N ASN A 35 17.15 6.10 13.40
CA ASN A 35 16.57 5.39 14.54
C ASN A 35 17.35 4.11 14.84
N LYS A 36 17.42 3.74 16.13
CA LYS A 36 18.17 2.56 16.59
C LYS A 36 17.30 1.65 17.43
N VAL A 37 17.64 0.37 17.45
CA VAL A 37 17.06 -0.66 18.32
C VAL A 37 18.15 -1.35 19.09
N LYS A 38 17.84 -1.74 20.33
CA LYS A 38 18.68 -2.59 21.17
C LYS A 38 17.92 -3.87 21.48
N SER A 39 18.31 -4.94 20.80
CA SER A 39 17.87 -6.31 21.07
C SER A 39 19.04 -7.07 21.71
N GLY A 40 19.14 -7.01 23.04
CA GLY A 40 20.28 -7.53 23.81
C GLY A 40 21.21 -6.42 24.32
N SER A 41 22.52 -6.52 24.06
CA SER A 41 23.52 -5.62 24.67
C SER A 41 23.87 -4.38 23.85
N GLU A 42 23.71 -4.42 22.52
CA GLU A 42 24.20 -3.36 21.62
C GLU A 42 23.08 -2.64 20.85
N TRP A 43 23.34 -1.37 20.57
CA TRP A 43 22.47 -0.55 19.72
C TRP A 43 22.80 -0.76 18.24
N GLN A 44 21.78 -1.08 17.45
CA GLN A 44 21.89 -1.30 16.02
C GLN A 44 20.97 -0.35 15.26
N ALA A 45 21.28 -0.05 14.00
CA ALA A 45 20.41 0.74 13.14
C ALA A 45 19.07 0.01 12.94
N LEU A 46 17.96 0.70 13.18
CA LEU A 46 16.63 0.16 12.92
C LEU A 46 16.37 0.13 11.42
N LYS A 47 15.74 -0.93 10.94
CA LYS A 47 15.39 -1.12 9.52
C LYS A 47 13.91 -1.41 9.37
N THR A 48 13.33 -1.01 8.24
CA THR A 48 11.99 -1.47 7.84
C THR A 48 11.98 -2.99 7.72
N GLY A 49 10.88 -3.61 8.16
CA GLY A 49 10.74 -5.07 8.25
C GLY A 49 11.34 -5.70 9.51
N ALA A 50 12.01 -4.93 10.37
CA ALA A 50 12.49 -5.45 11.65
C ALA A 50 11.32 -5.86 12.56
N SER A 51 11.46 -7.01 13.21
CA SER A 51 10.59 -7.47 14.29
C SER A 51 11.16 -7.00 15.62
N LEU A 52 10.33 -6.38 16.44
CA LEU A 52 10.66 -5.83 17.75
C LEU A 52 10.01 -6.69 18.83
N GLN A 53 10.75 -7.01 19.87
CA GLN A 53 10.34 -7.84 21.00
C GLN A 53 10.05 -6.98 22.24
N ASP A 54 9.25 -7.48 23.18
CA ASP A 54 8.88 -6.75 24.40
C ASP A 54 10.08 -6.19 25.16
N GLY A 55 11.18 -6.94 25.23
CA GLY A 55 12.40 -6.55 25.93
C GLY A 55 13.28 -5.53 25.20
N ASP A 56 12.96 -5.14 23.97
CA ASP A 56 13.78 -4.24 23.19
C ASP A 56 13.61 -2.76 23.61
N GLU A 57 14.62 -1.96 23.30
CA GLU A 57 14.58 -0.50 23.43
C GLU A 57 14.82 0.18 22.07
N LEU A 58 14.21 1.33 21.87
CA LEU A 58 14.34 2.17 20.69
C LEU A 58 14.95 3.52 21.03
N ILE A 59 15.78 4.05 20.13
CA ILE A 59 16.15 5.46 20.09
C ILE A 59 15.53 6.06 18.84
N ILE A 60 14.65 7.04 19.04
CA ILE A 60 14.01 7.80 17.99
C ILE A 60 14.77 9.12 17.85
N SER A 61 15.30 9.37 16.66
CA SER A 61 16.06 10.59 16.36
C SER A 61 15.15 11.82 16.27
N GLU A 62 15.72 13.03 16.33
CA GLU A 62 14.94 14.26 16.13
C GLU A 62 14.32 14.29 14.74
N ASN A 63 13.09 14.81 14.65
CA ASN A 63 12.29 14.83 13.43
C ASN A 63 12.12 13.46 12.76
N ALA A 64 12.25 12.36 13.51
CA ALA A 64 12.06 11.02 12.99
C ALA A 64 10.58 10.66 12.84
N TYR A 65 10.34 9.60 12.08
CA TYR A 65 9.04 8.96 11.99
C TYR A 65 9.24 7.45 12.01
N LEU A 66 8.49 6.76 12.88
CA LEU A 66 8.48 5.31 12.94
C LEU A 66 7.04 4.82 12.90
N GLY A 67 6.70 4.03 11.87
CA GLY A 67 5.42 3.36 11.74
C GLY A 67 5.53 1.91 12.15
N LEU A 68 4.75 1.51 13.15
CA LEU A 68 4.77 0.18 13.77
C LEU A 68 3.42 -0.52 13.61
N VAL A 69 3.45 -1.83 13.42
CA VAL A 69 2.27 -2.71 13.46
C VAL A 69 2.46 -3.71 14.58
N HIS A 70 1.59 -3.64 15.58
CA HIS A 70 1.55 -4.55 16.71
C HIS A 70 1.11 -5.95 16.26
N ALA A 71 1.49 -6.99 16.99
CA ALA A 71 1.07 -8.37 16.70
C ALA A 71 -0.46 -8.55 16.63
N SER A 72 -1.22 -7.71 17.34
CA SER A 72 -2.69 -7.67 17.27
C SER A 72 -3.26 -7.04 15.99
N GLY A 73 -2.41 -6.57 15.07
CA GLY A 73 -2.79 -5.83 13.86
C GLY A 73 -2.91 -4.33 14.04
N LYS A 74 -2.91 -3.83 15.27
CA LYS A 74 -3.06 -2.38 15.50
C LYS A 74 -1.80 -1.61 15.16
N THR A 75 -1.97 -0.37 14.74
CA THR A 75 -0.89 0.47 14.26
C THR A 75 -0.49 1.52 15.28
N LEU A 76 0.78 1.93 15.25
CA LEU A 76 1.30 2.99 16.11
C LEU A 76 2.34 3.82 15.35
N GLU A 77 2.16 5.14 15.34
CA GLU A 77 3.16 6.09 14.85
C GLU A 77 3.94 6.69 16.02
N VAL A 78 5.27 6.59 15.98
CA VAL A 78 6.16 7.16 16.99
C VAL A 78 7.00 8.26 16.34
N LYS A 79 6.74 9.51 16.77
CA LYS A 79 7.43 10.73 16.28
C LYS A 79 8.23 11.43 17.38
N ALA A 80 7.94 11.12 18.65
CA ALA A 80 8.61 11.73 19.79
C ALA A 80 10.07 11.24 19.88
N PRO A 81 11.08 12.14 19.84
CA PRO A 81 12.48 11.75 19.94
C PRO A 81 12.82 11.21 21.33
N GLY A 82 13.93 10.49 21.43
CA GLY A 82 14.46 9.93 22.68
C GLY A 82 14.32 8.42 22.79
N ASN A 83 14.46 7.92 24.02
CA ASN A 83 14.46 6.48 24.31
C ASN A 83 13.04 6.01 24.60
N HIS A 84 12.65 4.89 23.98
CA HIS A 84 11.34 4.25 24.20
C HIS A 84 11.53 2.77 24.42
N LYS A 85 10.85 2.20 25.43
CA LYS A 85 10.79 0.75 25.61
C LYS A 85 9.65 0.18 24.77
N ILE A 86 9.86 -0.99 24.17
CA ILE A 86 8.81 -1.64 23.39
C ILE A 86 7.60 -1.97 24.27
N THR A 87 7.80 -2.40 25.52
CA THR A 87 6.71 -2.61 26.49
C THR A 87 5.82 -1.38 26.65
N ASP A 88 6.43 -0.18 26.74
CA ASP A 88 5.69 1.05 26.99
C ASP A 88 4.93 1.51 25.75
N LEU A 89 5.47 1.22 24.56
CA LEU A 89 4.76 1.43 23.29
C LEU A 89 3.62 0.43 23.11
N ALA A 90 3.82 -0.83 23.48
CA ALA A 90 2.79 -1.87 23.44
C ALA A 90 1.62 -1.51 24.37
N ALA A 91 1.89 -0.98 25.56
CA ALA A 91 0.87 -0.52 26.50
C ALA A 91 0.00 0.64 25.95
N LYS A 92 0.49 1.42 24.99
CA LYS A 92 -0.28 2.49 24.31
C LYS A 92 -1.22 1.94 23.24
N VAL A 93 -1.00 0.70 22.80
CA VAL A 93 -1.88 0.02 21.86
C VAL A 93 -2.99 -0.63 22.68
N ASN A 94 -4.25 -0.20 22.48
CA ASN A 94 -5.37 -0.87 23.11
C ASN A 94 -5.46 -2.31 22.57
N THR A 95 -5.14 -3.33 23.36
CA THR A 95 -5.02 -4.71 22.89
C THR A 95 -6.36 -5.47 22.77
N GLY A 96 -7.49 -4.83 23.05
CA GLY A 96 -8.80 -5.44 22.84
C GLY A 96 -9.12 -5.61 21.35
N GLY A 97 -9.34 -6.84 20.88
CA GLY A 97 -9.64 -7.15 19.47
C GLY A 97 -8.40 -7.46 18.63
N SER A 98 -8.56 -8.38 17.67
CA SER A 98 -7.56 -8.70 16.65
C SER A 98 -7.98 -8.04 15.34
N SER A 99 -7.11 -7.23 14.74
CA SER A 99 -7.29 -6.69 13.39
C SER A 99 -6.51 -7.52 12.37
N VAL A 100 -7.03 -7.61 11.15
CA VAL A 100 -6.33 -8.22 10.01
C VAL A 100 -5.24 -7.31 9.41
N ALA A 101 -4.99 -6.13 9.96
CA ALA A 101 -3.95 -5.22 9.49
C ALA A 101 -2.55 -5.85 9.47
N SER A 102 -2.23 -6.81 10.35
CA SER A 102 -0.98 -7.57 10.27
C SER A 102 -0.80 -8.30 8.92
N LYS A 103 -1.90 -8.82 8.34
CA LYS A 103 -1.85 -9.49 7.03
C LYS A 103 -1.45 -8.50 5.93
N TYR A 104 -2.04 -7.31 5.94
CA TYR A 104 -1.78 -6.29 4.93
C TYR A 104 -0.44 -5.59 5.14
N ALA A 105 0.00 -5.46 6.38
CA ALA A 105 1.36 -5.08 6.74
C ALA A 105 2.38 -6.06 6.13
N ASP A 106 2.14 -7.36 6.29
CA ASP A 106 2.99 -8.40 5.70
C ASP A 106 2.95 -8.40 4.17
N PHE A 107 1.78 -8.16 3.58
CA PHE A 107 1.64 -7.97 2.13
C PHE A 107 2.56 -6.82 1.67
N VAL A 108 2.43 -5.64 2.27
CA VAL A 108 3.21 -4.45 1.92
C VAL A 108 4.72 -4.69 2.11
N LEU A 109 5.14 -5.27 3.23
CA LEU A 109 6.55 -5.63 3.46
C LEU A 109 7.08 -6.62 2.42
N SER A 110 6.28 -7.63 2.06
CA SER A 110 6.68 -8.64 1.08
C SER A 110 6.96 -8.02 -0.28
N LYS A 111 6.13 -7.05 -0.71
CA LYS A 111 6.31 -6.32 -1.98
C LYS A 111 7.52 -5.40 -1.96
N MET A 112 7.88 -4.84 -0.80
CA MET A 112 9.03 -3.95 -0.64
C MET A 112 10.36 -4.68 -0.39
N SER A 113 10.34 -6.00 -0.18
CA SER A 113 11.54 -6.82 0.04
C SER A 113 12.44 -6.90 -1.21
N ALA A 114 13.73 -7.20 -1.01
CA ALA A 114 14.69 -7.37 -2.11
C ALA A 114 14.24 -8.46 -3.11
N GLU A 115 13.73 -9.59 -2.62
CA GLU A 115 13.12 -10.66 -3.44
C GLU A 115 11.90 -10.16 -4.22
N GLY A 116 11.02 -9.38 -3.57
CA GLY A 116 9.86 -8.76 -4.20
C GLY A 116 10.25 -7.85 -5.37
N LYS A 117 11.33 -7.06 -5.19
CA LYS A 117 11.88 -6.18 -6.24
C LYS A 117 12.64 -6.96 -7.33
N LYS A 118 13.38 -8.01 -6.95
CA LYS A 118 14.26 -8.81 -7.84
C LYS A 118 13.48 -9.68 -8.83
N ASN A 119 12.37 -10.28 -8.42
CA ASN A 119 11.51 -11.08 -9.31
C ASN A 119 10.97 -10.28 -10.51
N ARG A 120 11.10 -8.95 -10.48
CA ARG A 120 10.66 -8.03 -11.54
C ARG A 120 11.78 -7.58 -12.48
N LEU A 121 13.03 -7.47 -12.02
CA LEU A 121 14.17 -7.07 -12.87
C LEU A 121 14.44 -8.06 -14.01
N SER A 122 14.03 -9.32 -13.87
CA SER A 122 14.07 -10.33 -14.93
C SER A 122 12.94 -10.19 -15.97
N ALA A 123 11.91 -9.38 -15.70
CA ALA A 123 10.71 -9.23 -16.55
C ALA A 123 10.66 -7.91 -17.33
N THR A 124 11.47 -6.90 -16.96
CA THR A 124 11.48 -5.56 -17.59
C THR A 124 12.40 -5.44 -18.81
N GLY A 125 12.97 -6.55 -19.31
CA GLY A 125 13.89 -6.57 -20.46
C GLY A 125 13.26 -6.25 -21.82
N ALA A 126 11.94 -6.02 -21.87
CA ALA A 126 11.21 -5.68 -23.09
C ALA A 126 10.02 -4.76 -22.76
N VAL A 127 10.29 -3.49 -22.44
CA VAL A 127 9.24 -2.46 -22.36
C VAL A 127 9.03 -1.85 -23.74
N HIS A 128 8.02 -2.35 -24.45
CA HIS A 128 7.32 -1.55 -25.46
C HIS A 128 6.60 -0.43 -24.71
N ARG A 129 6.83 0.84 -25.10
CA ARG A 129 5.94 1.96 -24.72
C ARG A 129 4.56 1.62 -25.29
N GLY A 130 3.64 1.20 -24.42
CA GLY A 130 2.52 0.33 -24.77
C GLY A 130 1.32 1.00 -25.43
N SER A 131 1.31 2.33 -25.54
CA SER A 131 0.27 3.09 -26.21
C SER A 131 0.92 4.27 -26.93
N GLY A 132 0.48 4.58 -28.14
CA GLY A 132 0.88 5.80 -28.85
C GLY A 132 0.25 7.07 -28.27
N ASP A 133 -0.23 7.01 -27.02
CA ASP A 133 -0.92 8.10 -26.35
C ASP A 133 0.09 9.11 -25.83
N ALA A 134 -0.23 10.40 -25.95
CA ALA A 134 0.67 11.47 -25.55
C ALA A 134 0.64 11.74 -24.04
N ILE A 135 -0.46 11.36 -23.36
CA ILE A 135 -0.65 11.47 -21.91
C ILE A 135 -0.94 10.07 -21.36
N GLN A 136 -0.14 9.61 -20.41
CA GLN A 136 -0.28 8.31 -19.77
C GLN A 136 -0.96 8.46 -18.40
N VAL A 137 -2.23 8.05 -18.34
CA VAL A 137 -2.97 8.00 -17.06
C VAL A 137 -2.55 6.76 -16.29
N PHE A 138 -2.28 6.93 -14.99
CA PHE A 138 -1.78 5.89 -14.08
C PHE A 138 -2.86 4.91 -13.63
N MET A 139 -3.54 4.31 -14.60
CA MET A 139 -4.60 3.34 -14.40
C MET A 139 -4.68 2.36 -15.58
N PRO A 140 -5.15 1.12 -15.37
CA PRO A 140 -5.47 0.24 -16.48
C PRO A 140 -6.63 0.80 -17.31
N SER A 141 -6.73 0.39 -18.58
CA SER A 141 -7.82 0.78 -19.49
C SER A 141 -9.23 0.50 -18.94
N SER A 142 -9.36 -0.42 -17.99
CA SER A 142 -10.57 -0.64 -17.20
C SER A 142 -10.21 -1.05 -15.78
N VAL A 143 -10.86 -0.44 -14.80
CA VAL A 143 -10.57 -0.70 -13.38
C VAL A 143 -11.81 -0.54 -12.51
N GLY A 144 -11.89 -1.35 -11.46
CA GLY A 144 -12.95 -1.27 -10.45
C GLY A 144 -12.63 -0.22 -9.39
N VAL A 145 -13.66 0.47 -8.91
CA VAL A 145 -13.55 1.42 -7.79
C VAL A 145 -14.57 1.09 -6.71
N PHE A 146 -14.08 1.05 -5.46
CA PHE A 146 -14.89 0.79 -4.28
C PHE A 146 -15.32 2.08 -3.57
N ASN A 147 -14.40 3.01 -3.36
CA ASN A 147 -14.71 4.24 -2.64
C ASN A 147 -15.43 5.26 -3.52
N ASP A 148 -16.05 6.24 -2.86
CA ASP A 148 -16.70 7.35 -3.55
C ASP A 148 -15.72 8.40 -4.07
N ASN A 149 -14.50 8.44 -3.53
CA ASN A 149 -13.46 9.38 -3.95
C ASN A 149 -12.24 8.63 -4.48
N ALA A 150 -11.68 9.15 -5.56
CA ALA A 150 -10.50 8.60 -6.20
C ALA A 150 -9.57 9.71 -6.67
N ILE A 151 -8.27 9.59 -6.43
CA ILE A 151 -7.26 10.41 -7.10
C ILE A 151 -6.92 9.74 -8.42
N ILE A 152 -7.07 10.47 -9.52
CA ILE A 152 -6.63 10.05 -10.85
C ILE A 152 -5.42 10.90 -11.22
N ARG A 153 -4.31 10.25 -11.55
CA ARG A 153 -3.03 10.89 -11.91
C ARG A 153 -2.56 10.46 -13.29
N TRP A 154 -1.81 11.32 -13.95
CA TRP A 154 -1.09 11.04 -15.18
C TRP A 154 0.32 11.65 -15.13
N ASP A 155 1.10 11.39 -16.17
CA ASP A 155 2.41 12.00 -16.37
C ASP A 155 2.29 13.51 -16.68
N SER A 156 3.21 14.30 -16.12
CA SER A 156 3.27 15.73 -16.45
C SER A 156 3.92 15.92 -17.82
N LEU A 157 3.28 16.72 -18.67
CA LEU A 157 3.86 17.18 -19.92
C LEU A 157 4.76 18.41 -19.71
N ASP A 158 5.94 18.39 -20.32
CA ASP A 158 6.87 19.53 -20.27
C ASP A 158 6.30 20.74 -21.00
N GLY A 159 6.33 21.91 -20.35
CA GLY A 159 5.92 23.18 -20.96
C GLY A 159 4.40 23.38 -21.11
N GLN A 160 3.60 22.42 -20.65
CA GLN A 160 2.14 22.49 -20.69
C GLN A 160 1.53 22.63 -19.30
N ASN A 161 0.70 23.66 -19.14
CA ASN A 161 0.24 24.07 -17.82
C ASN A 161 -1.24 23.80 -17.57
N MET A 162 -1.98 23.22 -18.52
CA MET A 162 -3.41 22.99 -18.33
C MET A 162 -3.91 21.76 -19.09
N TYR A 163 -4.66 20.93 -18.39
CA TYR A 163 -5.30 19.71 -18.86
C TYR A 163 -6.82 19.89 -18.84
N VAL A 164 -7.49 19.22 -19.76
CA VAL A 164 -8.94 19.05 -19.80
C VAL A 164 -9.26 17.59 -19.54
N VAL A 165 -9.88 17.30 -18.39
CA VAL A 165 -10.38 15.97 -18.05
C VAL A 165 -11.84 15.88 -18.47
N THR A 166 -12.17 14.88 -19.28
CA THR A 166 -13.54 14.65 -19.76
C THR A 166 -14.05 13.30 -19.26
N LEU A 167 -15.23 13.34 -18.64
CA LEU A 167 -15.98 12.17 -18.20
C LEU A 167 -17.19 11.97 -19.10
N LYS A 168 -17.36 10.75 -19.61
CA LYS A 168 -18.47 10.34 -20.47
C LYS A 168 -19.19 9.12 -19.92
N ASN A 169 -20.42 8.91 -20.37
CA ASN A 169 -21.09 7.62 -20.21
C ASN A 169 -20.63 6.63 -21.29
N MET A 170 -21.17 5.41 -21.27
CA MET A 170 -20.90 4.35 -22.26
C MET A 170 -21.47 4.63 -23.66
N PHE A 171 -22.25 5.69 -23.83
CA PHE A 171 -22.83 6.16 -25.10
C PHE A 171 -22.08 7.38 -25.67
N ASP A 172 -20.89 7.69 -25.11
CA ASP A 172 -20.06 8.85 -25.45
C ASP A 172 -20.66 10.22 -25.12
N ASP A 173 -21.78 10.29 -24.39
CA ASP A 173 -22.31 11.57 -23.91
C ASP A 173 -21.39 12.15 -22.84
N VAL A 174 -21.00 13.41 -23.02
CA VAL A 174 -20.19 14.14 -22.04
C VAL A 174 -21.03 14.46 -20.81
N LEU A 175 -20.62 13.93 -19.67
CA LEU A 175 -21.27 14.14 -18.37
C LEU A 175 -20.62 15.30 -17.62
N LEU A 176 -19.29 15.37 -17.66
CA LEU A 176 -18.50 16.38 -16.97
C LEU A 176 -17.22 16.68 -17.76
N SER A 177 -16.80 17.94 -17.73
CA SER A 177 -15.51 18.38 -18.23
C SER A 177 -14.91 19.34 -17.20
N MET A 178 -13.64 19.16 -16.88
CA MET A 178 -12.92 19.91 -15.85
C MET A 178 -11.55 20.34 -16.39
N GLU A 179 -11.11 21.52 -15.99
CA GLU A 179 -9.76 22.01 -16.29
C GLU A 179 -8.89 21.97 -15.03
N THR A 180 -7.63 21.59 -15.18
CA THR A 180 -6.67 21.56 -14.07
C THR A 180 -5.26 21.85 -14.56
N GLU A 181 -4.46 22.55 -13.74
CA GLU A 181 -3.04 22.75 -14.00
C GLU A 181 -2.19 21.60 -13.43
N ASN A 182 -2.75 20.84 -12.50
CA ASN A 182 -2.08 19.72 -11.89
C ASN A 182 -2.24 18.46 -12.74
N PRO A 183 -1.24 17.55 -12.79
CA PRO A 183 -1.33 16.28 -13.51
C PRO A 183 -2.17 15.24 -12.73
N ASN A 184 -3.20 15.70 -12.02
CA ASN A 184 -4.14 14.87 -11.28
C ASN A 184 -5.47 15.59 -11.05
N ILE A 185 -6.50 14.82 -10.73
CA ILE A 185 -7.78 15.28 -10.17
C ILE A 185 -8.19 14.41 -8.98
N GLU A 186 -8.98 15.00 -8.09
CA GLU A 186 -9.80 14.28 -7.11
C GLU A 186 -11.19 14.08 -7.73
N LEU A 187 -11.52 12.84 -8.07
CA LEU A 187 -12.80 12.44 -8.65
C LEU A 187 -13.78 12.05 -7.54
N ASP A 188 -14.83 12.85 -7.37
CA ASP A 188 -16.00 12.53 -6.56
C ASP A 188 -17.03 11.76 -7.39
N LEU A 189 -17.12 10.45 -7.17
CA LEU A 189 -18.08 9.58 -7.81
C LEU A 189 -19.50 9.81 -7.30
N THR A 190 -19.73 10.48 -6.17
CA THR A 190 -21.08 10.84 -5.74
C THR A 190 -21.66 12.06 -6.48
N ASN A 191 -20.85 12.72 -7.30
CA ASN A 191 -21.27 13.87 -8.11
C ASN A 191 -22.50 13.52 -8.96
N SER A 192 -23.56 14.33 -8.84
CA SER A 192 -24.88 14.06 -9.42
C SER A 192 -24.90 13.86 -10.94
N LYS A 193 -23.87 14.35 -11.66
CA LYS A 193 -23.71 14.16 -13.11
C LYS A 193 -23.22 12.77 -13.50
N ILE A 194 -22.53 12.06 -12.60
CA ILE A 194 -21.93 10.74 -12.85
C ILE A 194 -22.39 9.67 -11.86
N ALA A 195 -23.09 10.03 -10.78
CA ALA A 195 -23.52 9.12 -9.72
C ALA A 195 -24.45 7.99 -10.20
N LYS A 196 -25.18 8.23 -11.30
CA LYS A 196 -26.10 7.25 -11.89
C LYS A 196 -25.38 6.26 -12.83
N GLU A 197 -24.15 6.56 -13.20
CA GLU A 197 -23.38 5.72 -14.11
C GLU A 197 -22.69 4.60 -13.34
N ASN A 198 -22.86 3.38 -13.83
CA ASN A 198 -22.11 2.22 -13.36
C ASN A 198 -20.68 2.21 -13.91
N VAL A 199 -20.50 2.82 -15.09
CA VAL A 199 -19.21 2.97 -15.76
C VAL A 199 -19.07 4.41 -16.23
N VAL A 200 -17.99 5.05 -15.82
CA VAL A 200 -17.60 6.38 -16.29
C VAL A 200 -16.35 6.21 -17.15
N LEU A 201 -16.40 6.75 -18.37
CA LEU A 201 -15.26 6.79 -19.27
C LEU A 201 -14.49 8.09 -19.05
N LEU A 202 -13.21 7.99 -18.70
CA LEU A 202 -12.31 9.12 -18.45
C LEU A 202 -11.32 9.26 -19.61
N SER A 203 -11.08 10.49 -20.02
CA SER A 203 -9.98 10.85 -20.92
C SER A 203 -9.38 12.18 -20.47
N VAL A 204 -8.08 12.35 -20.71
CA VAL A 204 -7.35 13.57 -20.42
C VAL A 204 -6.78 14.10 -21.72
N ALA A 205 -6.96 15.38 -21.97
CA ALA A 205 -6.37 16.06 -23.10
C ALA A 205 -5.62 17.30 -22.63
N SER A 206 -4.65 17.70 -23.43
CA SER A 206 -3.96 18.96 -23.28
C SER A 206 -4.89 20.11 -23.66
N LYS A 207 -4.93 21.19 -22.86
CA LYS A 207 -5.70 22.38 -23.25
C LYS A 207 -4.93 23.14 -24.33
N GLY A 208 -5.55 23.30 -25.50
CA GLY A 208 -4.99 24.02 -26.64
C GLY A 208 -4.46 23.13 -27.76
N ASP A 209 -4.26 21.84 -27.49
CA ASP A 209 -3.93 20.83 -28.50
C ASP A 209 -4.63 19.51 -28.17
N ALA A 210 -5.67 19.18 -28.96
CA ALA A 210 -6.50 17.99 -28.77
C ALA A 210 -5.88 16.69 -29.32
N GLU A 211 -4.77 16.78 -30.07
CA GLU A 211 -4.01 15.60 -30.50
C GLU A 211 -3.13 15.07 -29.36
N ILE A 212 -2.73 15.95 -28.43
CA ILE A 212 -2.07 15.57 -27.18
C ILE A 212 -3.14 15.12 -26.19
N LYS A 213 -3.41 13.82 -26.17
CA LYS A 213 -4.41 13.21 -25.29
C LYS A 213 -4.00 11.83 -24.81
N SER A 214 -4.69 11.39 -23.78
CA SER A 214 -4.65 10.01 -23.32
C SER A 214 -5.60 9.13 -24.12
N GLY A 215 -5.49 7.81 -23.92
CA GLY A 215 -6.56 6.88 -24.22
C GLY A 215 -7.81 7.12 -23.37
N THR A 216 -8.82 6.29 -23.61
CA THR A 216 -10.06 6.28 -22.81
C THR A 216 -9.98 5.17 -21.76
N TYR A 217 -10.26 5.51 -20.51
CA TYR A 217 -10.18 4.59 -19.38
C TYR A 217 -11.55 4.42 -18.72
N ALA A 218 -11.95 3.17 -18.46
CA ALA A 218 -13.23 2.85 -17.84
C ALA A 218 -13.10 2.69 -16.32
N ILE A 219 -13.78 3.55 -15.57
CA ILE A 219 -13.92 3.47 -14.11
C ILE A 219 -15.26 2.79 -13.82
N LYS A 220 -15.21 1.59 -13.26
CA LYS A 220 -16.38 0.74 -13.00
C LYS A 220 -16.67 0.70 -11.52
N ARG A 221 -17.87 1.10 -11.11
CA ARG A 221 -18.32 0.84 -9.74
C ARG A 221 -18.39 -0.65 -9.51
N LEU A 222 -18.03 -1.08 -8.31
CA LEU A 222 -18.25 -2.46 -7.92
C LEU A 222 -19.74 -2.80 -7.94
N THR A 223 -20.04 -4.06 -8.28
CA THR A 223 -21.38 -4.60 -8.06
C THR A 223 -21.71 -4.56 -6.58
N LYS A 224 -23.00 -4.55 -6.22
CA LYS A 224 -23.41 -4.59 -4.80
C LYS A 224 -22.78 -5.77 -4.05
N ALA A 225 -22.73 -6.95 -4.67
CA ALA A 225 -22.14 -8.14 -4.06
C ALA A 225 -20.63 -7.99 -3.81
N ASP A 226 -19.89 -7.44 -4.79
CA ASP A 226 -18.46 -7.19 -4.62
C ASP A 226 -18.18 -6.10 -3.59
N ALA A 227 -18.95 -5.02 -3.61
CA ALA A 227 -18.85 -3.95 -2.63
C ALA A 227 -19.13 -4.47 -1.21
N GLU A 228 -20.13 -5.31 -1.01
CA GLU A 228 -20.41 -5.92 0.30
C GLU A 228 -19.27 -6.84 0.77
N ARG A 229 -18.69 -7.64 -0.13
CA ARG A 229 -17.52 -8.50 0.19
C ARG A 229 -16.30 -7.67 0.61
N VAL A 230 -15.97 -6.63 -0.17
CA VAL A 230 -14.86 -5.72 0.14
C VAL A 230 -15.12 -5.00 1.45
N LYS A 231 -16.33 -4.49 1.66
CA LYS A 231 -16.75 -3.80 2.88
C LYS A 231 -16.65 -4.70 4.12
N GLY A 232 -17.04 -5.98 4.02
CA GLY A 232 -16.90 -6.94 5.11
C GLY A 232 -15.45 -7.07 5.57
N THR A 233 -14.53 -7.31 4.62
CA THR A 233 -13.10 -7.45 4.90
C THR A 233 -12.48 -6.13 5.41
N LEU A 234 -12.92 -5.00 4.84
CA LEU A 234 -12.47 -3.68 5.27
C LEU A 234 -12.93 -3.36 6.70
N ASN A 235 -14.16 -3.74 7.08
CA ASN A 235 -14.66 -3.54 8.43
C ASN A 235 -13.85 -4.37 9.45
N GLU A 236 -13.44 -5.59 9.10
CA GLU A 236 -12.52 -6.38 9.93
C GLU A 236 -11.18 -5.67 10.10
N LEU A 237 -10.62 -5.14 9.00
CA LEU A 237 -9.37 -4.38 9.01
C LEU A 237 -9.47 -3.12 9.88
N MET A 238 -10.53 -2.33 9.70
CA MET A 238 -10.71 -1.00 10.27
C MET A 238 -11.43 -0.99 11.61
N SER A 239 -11.88 -2.14 12.12
CA SER A 239 -12.65 -2.29 13.37
C SER A 239 -12.03 -1.59 14.60
N ASP A 240 -10.71 -1.38 14.58
CA ASP A 240 -9.95 -0.69 15.63
C ASP A 240 -9.05 0.45 15.11
N VAL A 241 -9.12 0.77 13.81
CA VAL A 241 -8.24 1.74 13.14
C VAL A 241 -8.99 3.06 12.99
N ASN A 242 -9.31 3.70 14.11
CA ASN A 242 -10.10 4.94 14.14
C ASN A 242 -9.32 6.22 13.76
N GLN A 243 -8.11 6.11 13.22
CA GLN A 243 -7.26 7.27 12.94
C GLN A 243 -6.89 7.37 11.46
N GLU A 244 -7.15 8.52 10.85
CA GLU A 244 -6.63 8.87 9.52
C GLU A 244 -5.15 9.25 9.65
N THR A 245 -4.28 8.25 9.69
CA THR A 245 -2.83 8.45 9.74
C THR A 245 -2.16 7.99 8.45
N ALA A 246 -0.93 8.48 8.20
CA ALA A 246 -0.17 8.12 7.00
C ALA A 246 0.09 6.60 6.96
N LEU A 247 0.40 5.98 8.10
CA LEU A 247 0.57 4.53 8.21
C LEU A 247 -0.71 3.76 7.88
N ASN A 248 -1.87 4.24 8.32
CA ASN A 248 -3.14 3.56 8.06
C ASN A 248 -3.54 3.67 6.58
N LYS A 249 -3.32 4.84 5.95
CA LYS A 249 -3.47 5.00 4.50
C LYS A 249 -2.52 4.08 3.73
N TYR A 250 -1.28 3.92 4.19
CA TYR A 250 -0.33 2.99 3.58
C TYR A 250 -0.78 1.52 3.67
N ILE A 251 -1.35 1.10 4.79
CA ILE A 251 -1.92 -0.25 4.96
C ILE A 251 -3.18 -0.44 4.10
N LEU A 252 -4.05 0.57 4.04
CA LEU A 252 -5.21 0.57 3.15
C LEU A 252 -4.82 0.42 1.68
N ALA A 253 -3.72 1.06 1.27
CA ALA A 253 -3.20 0.90 -0.08
C ALA A 253 -2.87 -0.58 -0.39
N GLY A 254 -2.21 -1.28 0.55
CA GLY A 254 -1.97 -2.72 0.46
C GLY A 254 -3.25 -3.55 0.42
N PHE A 255 -4.26 -3.18 1.22
CA PHE A 255 -5.59 -3.82 1.20
C PHE A 255 -6.26 -3.73 -0.16
N TYR A 256 -6.36 -2.51 -0.71
CA TYR A 256 -7.01 -2.29 -2.00
C TYR A 256 -6.24 -2.96 -3.13
N GLU A 257 -4.91 -2.93 -3.08
CA GLU A 257 -4.08 -3.59 -4.07
C GLU A 257 -4.25 -5.12 -4.06
N GLU A 258 -4.25 -5.77 -2.89
CA GLU A 258 -4.50 -7.22 -2.80
C GLU A 258 -5.89 -7.60 -3.35
N ASN A 259 -6.85 -6.67 -3.28
CA ASN A 259 -8.19 -6.82 -3.82
C ASN A 259 -8.36 -6.35 -5.28
N ASN A 260 -7.26 -6.00 -5.97
CA ASN A 260 -7.26 -5.49 -7.36
C ASN A 260 -8.07 -4.18 -7.54
N LEU A 261 -8.21 -3.40 -6.48
CA LEU A 261 -8.84 -2.08 -6.47
C LEU A 261 -7.77 -1.00 -6.66
N LEU A 262 -7.18 -0.98 -7.86
CA LEU A 262 -5.93 -0.25 -8.10
C LEU A 262 -6.06 1.28 -7.97
N ILE A 263 -7.22 1.86 -8.32
CA ILE A 263 -7.46 3.30 -8.10
C ILE A 263 -7.55 3.63 -6.61
N ASP A 264 -8.26 2.81 -5.84
CA ASP A 264 -8.38 2.99 -4.39
C ASP A 264 -7.00 2.83 -3.71
N ALA A 265 -6.19 1.88 -4.20
CA ALA A 265 -4.81 1.68 -3.75
C ALA A 265 -3.93 2.90 -4.07
N LEU A 266 -3.97 3.38 -5.32
CA LEU A 266 -3.24 4.58 -5.76
C LEU A 266 -3.61 5.79 -4.89
N THR A 267 -4.91 6.02 -4.70
CA THR A 267 -5.44 7.09 -3.85
C THR A 267 -4.88 6.99 -2.43
N SER A 268 -4.90 5.79 -1.85
CA SER A 268 -4.40 5.56 -0.48
C SER A 268 -2.89 5.77 -0.35
N TYR A 269 -2.09 5.40 -1.37
CA TYR A 269 -0.65 5.72 -1.38
C TYR A 269 -0.41 7.23 -1.44
N GLU A 270 -1.15 7.95 -2.29
CA GLU A 270 -1.01 9.41 -2.41
C GLU A 270 -1.42 10.14 -1.13
N GLU A 271 -2.49 9.70 -0.48
CA GLU A 271 -2.90 10.23 0.83
C GLU A 271 -1.85 9.96 1.91
N ALA A 272 -1.23 8.78 1.93
CA ALA A 272 -0.13 8.48 2.85
C ALA A 272 1.05 9.44 2.65
N ILE A 273 1.43 9.70 1.39
CA ILE A 273 2.49 10.66 1.04
C ILE A 273 2.08 12.09 1.41
N LYS A 274 0.82 12.47 1.21
CA LYS A 274 0.30 13.81 1.59
C LYS A 274 0.35 14.03 3.10
N LEU A 275 0.04 13.00 3.90
CA LEU A 275 0.02 13.06 5.36
C LEU A 275 1.42 13.03 5.99
N ALA A 276 2.39 12.38 5.35
CA ALA A 276 3.77 12.29 5.84
C ALA A 276 4.78 12.38 4.68
N PRO A 277 4.89 13.56 4.02
CA PRO A 277 5.69 13.73 2.80
C PRO A 277 7.19 13.51 3.00
N GLU A 278 7.67 13.62 4.24
CA GLU A 278 9.06 13.38 4.62
C GLU A 278 9.42 11.90 4.76
N VAL A 279 8.44 11.00 4.72
CA VAL A 279 8.65 9.55 4.87
C VAL A 279 8.88 8.92 3.50
N GLU A 280 10.16 8.81 3.13
CA GLU A 280 10.57 8.33 1.79
C GLU A 280 10.02 6.95 1.44
N SER A 281 9.88 6.05 2.41
CA SER A 281 9.35 4.69 2.18
C SER A 281 7.95 4.67 1.57
N TYR A 282 7.13 5.70 1.79
CA TYR A 282 5.81 5.81 1.16
C TYR A 282 5.91 6.17 -0.32
N ARG A 283 6.84 7.07 -0.69
CA ARG A 283 7.13 7.40 -2.09
C ARG A 283 7.73 6.21 -2.83
N GLU A 284 8.69 5.52 -2.20
CA GLU A 284 9.27 4.30 -2.76
C GLU A 284 8.17 3.26 -3.02
N ALA A 285 7.28 3.03 -2.05
CA ALA A 285 6.23 2.03 -2.21
C ALA A 285 5.19 2.38 -3.27
N TYR A 286 4.89 3.67 -3.44
CA TYR A 286 4.08 4.20 -4.54
C TYR A 286 4.73 3.97 -5.90
N VAL A 287 6.02 4.29 -6.06
CA VAL A 287 6.74 4.02 -7.31
C VAL A 287 6.76 2.53 -7.61
N GLU A 288 7.04 1.71 -6.60
CA GLU A 288 6.99 0.26 -6.73
C GLU A 288 5.58 -0.25 -7.10
N PHE A 289 4.53 0.46 -6.68
CA PHE A 289 3.12 0.12 -6.98
C PHE A 289 2.80 0.36 -8.44
N LEU A 290 3.19 1.52 -8.97
CA LEU A 290 3.00 1.85 -10.37
C LEU A 290 3.75 0.84 -11.26
N LEU A 291 5.01 0.55 -10.93
CA LEU A 291 5.84 -0.37 -11.70
C LEU A 291 5.30 -1.81 -11.68
N ARG A 292 4.90 -2.34 -10.52
CA ARG A 292 4.44 -3.74 -10.44
C ARG A 292 3.06 -3.96 -11.06
N ASN A 293 2.25 -2.91 -11.16
CA ASN A 293 0.94 -2.94 -11.81
C ASN A 293 0.96 -2.39 -13.24
N ARG A 294 2.14 -2.02 -13.77
CA ARG A 294 2.36 -1.46 -15.11
C ARG A 294 1.47 -0.25 -15.40
N LEU A 295 1.37 0.65 -14.42
CA LEU A 295 0.52 1.83 -14.49
C LEU A 295 1.26 3.06 -15.05
N ASN A 296 2.59 3.01 -15.16
CA ASN A 296 3.42 4.10 -15.65
C ASN A 296 4.33 3.69 -16.83
N GLU A 297 3.92 2.67 -17.59
CA GLU A 297 4.61 2.15 -18.78
C GLU A 297 3.92 2.56 -20.09
#